data_AF-A0A7C2Q4X9-F1
#
_entry.id   AF-A0A7C2Q4X9-F1
#
_cell.length_a   1.000
_cell.length_b   1.000
_cell.length_c   1.000
_cell.angle_alpha   90.00
_cell.angle_beta   90.00
_cell.angle_gamma   90.00
#
_symmetry.space_group_name_H-M   'P 1'
#
loop_
_entity.id
_entity.type
_entity.pdbx_description
1 polymer ?
#
loop_
_entity_poly.entity_id
_entity_poly.type
_entity_poly.pdbx_seq_one_letter_code
_entity_poly.pdbx_strand_id
1 'polypeptide(L)'
;MMTAYGTIETAVQAMKLGACDYITKPFPVDELRLRVEHVLERKRLQRENRWLREELFHHFGIENLVGQSPPFLQVLEKVRRVAPTDATVLLTGETGTGKDVIARAIHLLSRRASRPFISVNCAALPEQLLESELFGHVKGAFTGAVA
;
A
#
# COMPACT_ATOMS: atom_id res chain seq x y z
N MET A 1 -23.51 -16.71 -5.39
CA MET A 1 -24.63 -17.61 -5.05
C MET A 1 -25.75 -17.31 -6.03
N MET A 2 -26.35 -18.32 -6.67
CA MET A 2 -27.42 -18.12 -7.65
C MET A 2 -28.74 -18.66 -7.08
N THR A 3 -29.77 -17.83 -6.98
CA THR A 3 -31.09 -18.25 -6.47
C THR A 3 -32.19 -18.03 -7.51
N ALA A 4 -33.13 -18.97 -7.59
CA ALA A 4 -34.23 -18.96 -8.56
C ALA A 4 -35.37 -17.99 -8.19
N TYR A 5 -35.53 -17.67 -6.90
CA TYR A 5 -36.50 -16.70 -6.38
C TYR A 5 -35.81 -15.86 -5.31
N GLY A 6 -35.18 -14.76 -5.73
CA GLY A 6 -34.42 -13.89 -4.86
C GLY A 6 -35.20 -12.64 -4.48
N THR A 7 -35.60 -12.49 -3.22
CA THR A 7 -36.04 -11.18 -2.72
C THR A 7 -34.82 -10.30 -2.46
N ILE A 8 -34.98 -8.97 -2.55
CA ILE A 8 -33.93 -7.98 -2.27
C ILE A 8 -33.26 -8.24 -0.90
N GLU A 9 -34.04 -8.73 0.08
CA GLU A 9 -33.57 -9.07 1.42
C GLU A 9 -32.51 -10.18 1.41
N THR A 10 -32.72 -11.25 0.64
CA THR A 10 -31.74 -12.34 0.52
C THR A 10 -30.47 -11.89 -0.18
N ALA A 11 -30.58 -10.97 -1.15
CA ALA A 11 -29.44 -10.36 -1.82
C ALA A 11 -28.60 -9.54 -0.85
N VAL A 12 -29.26 -8.68 -0.07
CA VAL A 12 -28.60 -7.84 0.96
C VAL A 12 -27.93 -8.72 2.01
N GLN A 13 -28.59 -9.80 2.45
CA GLN A 13 -28.00 -10.71 3.44
C GLN A 13 -26.80 -11.46 2.88
N ALA A 14 -26.84 -11.91 1.62
CA ALA A 14 -25.70 -12.52 0.96
C ALA A 14 -24.50 -11.56 0.86
N MET A 15 -24.74 -10.29 0.51
CA MET A 15 -23.69 -9.26 0.46
C MET A 15 -23.08 -8.99 1.84
N LYS A 16 -23.91 -8.93 2.90
CA LYS A 16 -23.43 -8.80 4.29
C LYS A 16 -22.56 -9.97 4.73
N LEU A 17 -22.82 -11.17 4.23
CA LEU A 17 -22.03 -12.38 4.49
C LEU A 17 -20.75 -12.45 3.62
N GLY A 18 -20.46 -11.43 2.82
CA GLY A 18 -19.24 -11.35 1.99
C GLY A 18 -19.39 -11.93 0.59
N ALA A 19 -20.62 -12.15 0.10
CA ALA A 19 -20.82 -12.48 -1.30
C ALA A 19 -20.23 -11.38 -2.19
N CYS A 20 -19.52 -11.80 -3.24
CA CYS A 20 -18.86 -10.88 -4.16
C CYS A 20 -19.85 -10.18 -5.11
N ASP A 21 -20.93 -10.88 -5.45
CA ASP A 21 -22.03 -10.39 -6.30
C ASP A 21 -23.27 -11.30 -6.10
N TYR A 22 -24.44 -10.81 -6.49
CA TYR A 22 -25.73 -11.49 -6.41
C TYR A 22 -26.48 -11.40 -7.76
N ILE A 23 -26.97 -12.53 -8.25
CA ILE A 23 -27.63 -12.63 -9.56
C ILE A 23 -28.96 -13.36 -9.41
N THR A 24 -30.05 -12.70 -9.83
CA THR A 24 -31.40 -13.25 -9.89
C THR A 24 -31.67 -13.90 -11.24
N LYS A 25 -32.28 -15.09 -11.24
CA LYS A 25 -32.78 -15.71 -12.48
C LYS A 25 -34.16 -15.13 -12.85
N PRO A 26 -34.49 -15.07 -14.16
CA PRO A 26 -33.64 -15.33 -15.32
C PRO A 26 -32.69 -14.14 -15.59
N PHE A 27 -31.47 -14.44 -16.06
CA PHE A 27 -30.47 -13.43 -16.42
C PHE A 27 -29.91 -13.69 -17.84
N PRO A 28 -29.49 -12.64 -18.57
CA PRO A 28 -28.78 -12.81 -19.83
C PRO A 28 -27.41 -13.45 -19.62
N VAL A 29 -27.02 -14.39 -20.48
CA VAL A 29 -25.71 -15.06 -20.40
C VAL A 29 -24.55 -14.07 -20.53
N ASP A 30 -24.69 -13.05 -21.38
CA ASP A 30 -23.68 -12.01 -21.58
C ASP A 30 -23.47 -11.16 -20.32
N GLU A 31 -24.55 -10.87 -19.58
CA GLU A 31 -24.47 -10.14 -18.31
C GLU A 31 -23.73 -10.97 -17.24
N LEU A 32 -24.00 -12.27 -17.17
CA LEU A 32 -23.26 -13.17 -16.29
C LEU A 32 -21.77 -13.19 -16.65
N ARG A 33 -21.45 -13.26 -17.94
CA ARG A 33 -20.06 -13.31 -18.42
C ARG A 33 -19.28 -12.05 -18.02
N LEU A 34 -19.86 -10.86 -18.25
CA LEU A 34 -19.25 -9.60 -17.86
C LEU A 34 -19.00 -9.51 -16.35
N ARG A 35 -19.98 -9.91 -15.53
CA ARG A 35 -19.85 -9.92 -14.06
C ARG A 35 -18.75 -10.87 -13.60
N VAL A 36 -18.65 -12.06 -14.20
CA VAL A 36 -17.59 -13.02 -13.90
C VAL A 36 -16.23 -12.46 -14.28
N GLU A 37 -16.09 -11.85 -15.46
CA GLU A 37 -14.84 -11.21 -15.91
C GLU A 37 -14.38 -10.12 -14.93
N HIS A 38 -15.28 -9.23 -14.52
CA HIS A 38 -14.98 -8.19 -13.51
C HIS A 38 -14.52 -8.78 -12.16
N VAL A 39 -15.18 -9.83 -11.68
CA VAL A 39 -14.80 -10.49 -10.41
C VAL A 39 -13.43 -11.15 -10.52
N LEU A 40 -13.14 -11.79 -11.66
CA LEU A 40 -11.84 -12.43 -11.92
C LEU A 40 -10.73 -11.39 -11.98
N GLU A 41 -10.95 -10.27 -12.67
CA GLU A 41 -9.99 -9.17 -12.75
C GLU A 41 -9.71 -8.56 -11.38
N ARG A 42 -10.77 -8.26 -10.60
CA ARG A 42 -10.61 -7.77 -9.23
C ARG A 42 -9.79 -8.74 -8.37
N LYS A 43 -10.04 -10.04 -8.47
CA LYS A 43 -9.26 -11.05 -7.74
C LYS A 43 -7.81 -11.12 -8.23
N ARG A 44 -7.55 -10.98 -9.53
CA ARG A 44 -6.19 -10.93 -10.10
C ARG A 44 -5.42 -9.76 -9.52
N LEU A 45 -5.98 -8.55 -9.59
CA LEU A 45 -5.37 -7.33 -9.06
C LEU A 45 -5.12 -7.41 -7.54
N GLN A 46 -6.07 -7.96 -6.78
CA GLN A 46 -5.90 -8.16 -5.34
C GLN A 46 -4.78 -9.16 -5.01
N ARG A 47 -4.64 -10.22 -5.80
CA ARG A 47 -3.58 -11.22 -5.62
C ARG A 47 -2.21 -10.65 -5.98
N GLU A 48 -2.13 -9.94 -7.10
CA GLU A 48 -0.91 -9.27 -7.56
C GLU A 48 -0.45 -8.20 -6.57
N ASN A 49 -1.36 -7.36 -6.08
CA ASN A 49 -1.05 -6.36 -5.07
C ASN A 49 -0.55 -7.00 -3.76
N ARG A 50 -1.15 -8.12 -3.35
CA ARG A 50 -0.69 -8.86 -2.17
C ARG A 50 0.69 -9.45 -2.39
N TRP A 51 0.92 -10.11 -3.52
CA TRP A 51 2.21 -10.71 -3.87
C TRP A 51 3.33 -9.66 -3.92
N LEU A 52 3.10 -8.52 -4.59
CA LEU A 52 4.06 -7.41 -4.64
C LEU A 52 4.37 -6.86 -3.24
N ARG A 53 3.36 -6.74 -2.37
CA ARG A 53 3.54 -6.30 -0.97
C ARG A 53 4.34 -7.31 -0.15
N GLU A 54 4.06 -8.60 -0.32
CA GLU A 54 4.80 -9.68 0.34
C GLU A 54 6.26 -9.70 -0.13
N GLU A 55 6.52 -9.55 -1.43
CA GLU A 55 7.86 -9.51 -2.00
C GLU A 55 8.67 -8.30 -1.49
N LEU A 56 8.05 -7.13 -1.38
CA LEU A 56 8.62 -5.96 -0.72
C LEU A 56 8.96 -6.24 0.75
N PHE A 57 8.07 -6.89 1.50
CA PHE A 57 8.32 -7.24 2.90
C PHE A 57 9.48 -8.23 3.04
N HIS A 58 9.54 -9.24 2.16
CA HIS A 58 10.60 -10.24 2.13
C HIS A 58 11.98 -9.68 1.78
N HIS A 59 12.07 -8.61 0.99
CA HIS A 59 13.34 -7.98 0.67
C HIS A 59 13.81 -6.99 1.74
N PHE A 60 12.89 -6.28 2.41
CA PHE A 60 13.23 -5.16 3.29
C PHE A 60 12.97 -5.42 4.79
N GLY A 61 12.67 -6.66 5.18
CA GLY A 61 12.50 -7.06 6.57
C GLY A 61 13.73 -6.74 7.44
N ILE A 62 13.51 -6.45 8.72
CA ILE A 62 14.61 -6.19 9.68
C ILE A 62 15.56 -7.38 9.78
N GLU A 63 15.06 -8.59 9.54
CA GLU A 63 15.87 -9.82 9.53
C GLU A 63 16.92 -9.81 8.41
N ASN A 64 16.73 -9.01 7.36
CA ASN A 64 17.67 -8.86 6.25
C ASN A 64 18.69 -7.74 6.47
N LEU A 65 18.59 -6.97 7.57
CA LEU A 65 19.59 -5.96 7.91
C LEU A 65 20.87 -6.66 8.38
N VAL A 66 21.92 -6.59 7.55
CA VAL A 66 23.22 -7.16 7.87
C VAL A 66 24.06 -6.17 8.68
N GLY A 67 24.35 -6.50 9.93
CA GLY A 67 25.27 -5.74 10.77
C GLY A 67 25.28 -6.21 12.22
N GLN A 68 26.48 -6.40 12.79
CA GLN A 68 26.67 -6.85 14.18
C GLN A 68 27.52 -5.88 15.01
N SER A 69 27.87 -4.71 14.45
CA SER A 69 28.67 -3.75 15.19
C SER A 69 27.86 -3.15 16.36
N PRO A 70 28.48 -2.88 17.51
CA PRO A 70 27.77 -2.31 18.67
C PRO A 70 27.00 -1.01 18.34
N PRO A 71 27.55 -0.04 17.56
CA PRO A 71 26.80 1.15 17.18
C PRO A 71 25.55 0.85 16.35
N PHE A 72 25.63 -0.14 15.45
CA PHE A 72 24.48 -0.54 14.63
C PHE A 72 23.38 -1.19 15.47
N LEU A 73 23.76 -2.07 16.41
CA LEU A 73 22.80 -2.67 17.35
C LEU A 73 22.07 -1.61 18.19
N GLN A 74 22.77 -0.56 18.64
CA GLN A 74 22.14 0.56 19.34
C GLN A 74 21.13 1.31 18.47
N VAL A 75 21.39 1.46 17.16
CA VAL A 75 20.41 2.05 16.23
C VAL A 75 19.17 1.15 16.12
N LEU A 76 19.35 -0.17 15.99
CA LEU A 76 18.23 -1.11 15.94
C LEU A 76 17.37 -1.08 17.21
N GLU A 77 17.99 -0.95 18.39
CA GLU A 77 17.25 -0.78 19.64
C GLU A 77 16.41 0.51 19.64
N LYS A 78 16.97 1.63 19.17
CA LYS A 78 16.22 2.89 19.04
C LYS A 78 15.05 2.76 18.06
N VAL A 79 15.28 2.10 16.92
CA VAL A 79 14.26 1.80 15.92
C VAL A 79 13.09 1.02 16.56
N ARG A 80 13.38 -0.05 17.31
CA ARG A 80 12.35 -0.84 18.00
C ARG A 80 11.54 -0.02 19.00
N ARG A 81 12.15 0.97 19.66
CA ARG A 81 11.46 1.85 20.63
C ARG A 81 10.59 2.91 19.96
N VAL A 82 11.05 3.50 18.86
CA VAL A 82 10.35 4.62 18.21
C VAL A 82 9.27 4.15 17.22
N ALA A 83 9.46 3.00 16.57
CA ALA A 83 8.53 2.47 15.57
C ALA A 83 7.05 2.38 16.02
N PRO A 84 6.70 1.96 17.25
CA PRO A 84 5.29 1.93 17.68
C PRO A 84 4.68 3.30 18.01
N THR A 85 5.44 4.39 17.91
CA THR A 85 5.01 5.76 18.22
C THR A 85 4.60 6.54 16.96
N ASP A 86 3.92 7.68 17.14
CA ASP A 86 3.60 8.62 16.05
C ASP A 86 4.61 9.79 15.94
N ALA A 87 5.77 9.69 16.59
CA ALA A 87 6.78 10.73 16.58
C ALA A 87 7.52 10.79 15.22
N THR A 88 7.83 12.00 14.76
CA THR A 88 8.67 12.21 13.57
C THR A 88 10.12 11.80 13.87
N VAL A 89 10.72 11.00 12.99
CA VAL A 89 12.11 10.51 13.15
C VAL A 89 13.02 11.19 12.13
N LEU A 90 14.11 11.79 12.60
CA LEU A 90 15.19 12.31 11.76
C LEU A 90 16.33 11.29 11.69
N LEU A 91 16.70 10.89 10.48
CA LEU A 91 17.83 9.97 10.25
C LEU A 91 19.02 10.74 9.67
N THR A 92 20.13 10.73 10.38
CA THR A 92 21.39 11.39 9.98
C THR A 92 22.48 10.38 9.72
N GLY A 93 23.40 10.70 8.82
CA GLY A 93 24.55 9.88 8.49
C GLY A 93 25.06 10.18 7.09
N GLU A 94 26.27 9.73 6.78
CA GLU A 94 26.87 9.90 5.45
C GLU A 94 26.05 9.19 4.36
N THR A 95 26.25 9.60 3.11
CA THR A 95 25.62 8.95 1.95
C THR A 95 26.04 7.48 1.88
N GLY A 96 25.08 6.58 1.65
CA GLY A 96 25.35 5.13 1.57
C GLY A 96 25.36 4.38 2.91
N THR A 97 25.15 5.04 4.06
CA THR A 97 25.09 4.39 5.40
C THR A 97 23.80 3.61 5.70
N GLY A 98 22.90 3.46 4.73
CA GLY A 98 21.67 2.67 4.88
C GLY A 98 20.48 3.38 5.53
N LYS A 99 20.44 4.72 5.51
CA LYS A 99 19.31 5.53 6.05
C LYS A 99 17.94 5.08 5.53
N ASP A 100 17.83 4.78 4.23
CA ASP A 100 16.58 4.31 3.62
C ASP A 100 16.13 2.96 4.16
N VAL A 101 17.09 2.08 4.46
CA VAL A 101 16.80 0.75 5.02
C VAL A 101 16.30 0.89 6.46
N ILE A 102 16.91 1.80 7.24
CA ILE A 102 16.45 2.11 8.60
C ILE A 102 15.06 2.76 8.58
N ALA A 103 14.76 3.67 7.65
CA ALA A 103 13.43 4.26 7.51
C ALA A 103 12.35 3.20 7.23
N ARG A 104 12.63 2.25 6.34
CA ARG A 104 11.75 1.11 6.06
C ARG A 104 11.58 0.21 7.28
N ALA A 105 12.65 -0.07 8.01
CA ALA A 105 12.61 -0.84 9.24
C ALA A 105 11.68 -0.22 10.30
N ILE A 106 11.74 1.11 10.47
CA ILE A 106 10.83 1.86 11.35
C ILE A 106 9.38 1.65 10.91
N HIS A 107 9.08 1.80 9.61
CA HIS A 107 7.72 1.61 9.08
C HIS A 107 7.20 0.19 9.30
N LEU A 108 8.02 -0.83 9.03
CA LEU A 108 7.67 -2.25 9.16
C LEU A 108 7.39 -2.66 10.62
N LEU A 109 8.03 -2.03 11.60
CA LEU A 109 7.76 -2.25 13.02
C LEU A 109 6.66 -1.34 13.60
N SER A 110 6.14 -0.42 12.79
CA SER A 110 5.13 0.53 13.25
C SER A 110 3.72 -0.06 13.21
N ARG A 111 2.79 0.65 13.86
CA ARG A 111 1.34 0.36 13.74
C ARG A 111 0.80 0.57 12.31
N ARG A 112 1.62 1.16 11.43
CA ARG A 112 1.29 1.51 10.04
C ARG A 112 1.94 0.55 9.04
N ALA A 113 2.55 -0.56 9.48
CA ALA A 113 3.25 -1.52 8.61
C ALA A 113 2.40 -2.05 7.44
N SER A 114 1.07 -2.15 7.61
CA SER A 114 0.13 -2.57 6.57
C SER A 114 -0.28 -1.46 5.59
N ARG A 115 0.15 -0.22 5.85
CA ARG A 115 -0.11 0.96 5.01
C ARG A 115 1.07 1.21 4.04
N PRO A 116 0.85 1.96 2.95
CA PRO A 116 1.93 2.30 2.02
C PRO A 116 3.08 3.04 2.71
N PHE A 117 4.30 2.69 2.32
CA PHE A 117 5.52 3.45 2.64
C PHE A 117 5.96 4.17 1.37
N ILE A 118 6.01 5.50 1.43
CA ILE A 118 6.39 6.35 0.29
C ILE A 118 7.73 7.00 0.65
N SER A 119 8.76 6.73 -0.15
CA SER A 119 10.05 7.41 -0.05
C SER A 119 10.13 8.50 -1.12
N VAL A 120 10.46 9.72 -0.71
CA VAL A 120 10.63 10.86 -1.61
C VAL A 120 12.07 11.35 -1.49
N ASN A 121 12.81 11.29 -2.59
CA ASN A 121 14.17 11.82 -2.65
C ASN A 121 14.14 13.27 -3.12
N CYS A 122 14.17 14.21 -2.16
CA CYS A 122 14.12 15.65 -2.45
C CYS A 122 15.34 16.16 -3.24
N ALA A 123 16.47 15.44 -3.26
CA ALA A 123 17.64 15.84 -4.05
C ALA A 123 17.49 15.55 -5.55
N ALA A 124 16.57 14.67 -5.92
CA ALA A 124 16.34 14.27 -7.32
C ALA A 124 15.21 15.08 -8.01
N LEU A 125 14.48 15.92 -7.25
CA LEU A 125 13.33 16.67 -7.74
C LEU A 125 13.60 18.18 -7.70
N PRO A 126 13.31 18.93 -8.78
CA PRO A 126 13.27 20.40 -8.73
C PRO A 126 12.24 20.88 -7.71
N GLU A 127 12.56 21.94 -6.97
CA GLU A 127 11.76 22.47 -5.85
C GLU A 127 10.28 22.72 -6.22
N GLN A 128 10.04 23.31 -7.40
CA GLN A 128 8.69 23.60 -7.90
C GLN A 128 7.88 22.33 -8.22
N LEU A 129 8.54 21.25 -8.65
CA LEU A 129 7.88 19.97 -8.91
C LEU A 129 7.65 19.19 -7.61
N LEU A 130 8.53 19.36 -6.60
CA LEU A 130 8.40 18.69 -5.30
C LEU A 130 7.11 19.10 -4.58
N GLU A 131 6.79 20.40 -4.54
CA GLU A 131 5.54 20.87 -3.92
C GLU A 131 4.31 20.31 -4.64
N SER A 132 4.33 20.30 -5.97
CA SER A 132 3.27 19.74 -6.80
C SER A 132 3.07 18.24 -6.58
N GLU A 133 4.14 17.46 -6.44
CA GLU A 133 4.06 16.00 -6.20
C GLU A 133 3.62 15.66 -4.78
N LEU A 134 4.06 16.44 -3.78
CA LEU A 134 3.72 16.20 -2.37
C LEU A 134 2.31 16.63 -2.00
N PHE A 135 1.84 17.74 -2.57
CA PHE A 135 0.58 18.38 -2.17
C PHE A 135 -0.48 18.41 -3.27
N GLY A 136 -0.11 18.06 -4.51
CA GLY A 136 -0.94 18.26 -5.69
C GLY A 136 -0.86 19.70 -6.20
N HIS A 137 -1.32 19.91 -7.44
CA HIS A 137 -1.44 21.24 -8.02
C HIS A 137 -2.77 21.41 -8.75
N VAL A 138 -3.18 22.67 -8.93
CA VAL A 138 -4.34 23.02 -9.75
C VAL A 138 -3.87 23.39 -11.16
N LYS A 139 -4.67 23.11 -12.18
CA LYS A 139 -4.38 23.49 -13.57
C LYS A 139 -4.01 24.97 -13.65
N GLY A 140 -2.81 25.26 -14.18
CA GLY A 140 -2.28 26.62 -14.32
C GLY A 140 -1.45 27.13 -13.13
N ALA A 141 -1.15 26.31 -12.12
CA ALA A 141 -0.30 26.72 -10.99
C ALA A 141 1.14 27.06 -11.40
N PHE A 142 1.66 26.46 -12.48
CA PHE A 142 2.95 26.78 -13.09
C PHE A 142 2.92 26.46 -14.60
N THR A 143 3.91 26.94 -15.34
CA THR A 143 4.08 26.65 -16.77
C THR A 143 4.37 25.16 -16.97
N GLY A 144 3.34 24.38 -17.31
CA GLY A 144 3.40 22.91 -17.45
C GLY A 144 2.37 22.14 -16.64
N ALA A 145 1.53 22.79 -15.83
CA ALA A 145 0.45 22.16 -15.06
C ALA A 145 -0.73 21.72 -15.98
N VAL A 146 -0.65 20.51 -16.55
CA VAL A 146 -1.63 20.00 -17.54
C VAL A 146 -2.82 19.22 -16.95
N ALA A 147 -2.86 19.02 -15.61
CA ALA A 147 -3.79 18.17 -14.84
C ALA A 147 -3.32 16.72 -14.66
#